data_AF-A0A3L7N5E8-F1
#
_entry.id   AF-A0A3L7N5E8-F1
#
_cell.length_a   1.000
_cell.length_b   1.000
_cell.length_c   1.000
_cell.angle_alpha   90.00
_cell.angle_beta   90.00
_cell.angle_gamma   90.00
#
_symmetry.space_group_name_H-M   'P 1'
#
loop_
_entity.id
_entity.type
_entity.pdbx_description
1 polymer ?
#
loop_
_entity_poly.entity_id
_entity_poly.type
_entity_poly.pdbx_seq_one_letter_code
_entity_poly.pdbx_strand_id
1 'polypeptide(L)'
;MAIRPAGSGVLVTLVVFVLTTVAFLVASVVLYSQMQSATSESKRISDEKKAWSGKIENANKEIESIKASEAALTKDKDSYKSKLNQQESALQSRDKQIATLQSEVDNQKKILAENEELYKASNAEMKQTTAPFSGATTAYSQNVQEMKKIASDSKDEVEQRYRARIEEMQKNIDGLGAERDNLRTRLDQAEKKLIVFEVKPEDPSSLVDGHVIEIGGPDNTIYLDIGQKHRVIPGMTFEVFSTPEQVQNNKGGAPRGKASIQVLRVTNDTSTARVTRSSPNQPINRNDVLINAVYSPTYTYRMMVYGKFDVNNDGQSSTGEASVIRNRIQEWGGQVVDSDKVTGDLDFIVIGNPAPEPLPLSASAGDIEIQAYTQAKNDYDTYNRIMKEAMDARIPILNWNRFRTLTGQGN
;
A
#
# COMPACT_ATOMS: atom_id res chain seq x y z
N MET A 1 -82.31 -41.94 -202.27
CA MET A 1 -83.21 -40.87 -201.75
C MET A 1 -82.56 -40.31 -200.48
N ALA A 2 -82.06 -39.05 -200.53
CA ALA A 2 -81.59 -38.12 -199.45
C ALA A 2 -80.61 -38.65 -198.33
N ILE A 3 -79.31 -38.32 -198.13
CA ILE A 3 -78.38 -37.12 -198.03
C ILE A 3 -78.10 -36.64 -196.57
N ARG A 4 -76.84 -36.82 -196.05
CA ARG A 4 -75.88 -35.89 -195.32
C ARG A 4 -74.74 -36.62 -194.49
N PRO A 5 -73.44 -36.20 -194.45
CA PRO A 5 -72.32 -36.85 -193.69
C PRO A 5 -71.44 -35.94 -192.74
N ALA A 6 -70.60 -36.50 -191.81
CA ALA A 6 -69.36 -35.90 -191.20
C ALA A 6 -68.52 -36.82 -190.21
N GLY A 7 -67.18 -36.60 -190.06
CA GLY A 7 -66.18 -37.18 -189.10
C GLY A 7 -64.88 -36.30 -188.85
N SER A 8 -63.96 -36.68 -187.90
CA SER A 8 -62.57 -36.15 -187.54
C SER A 8 -62.31 -35.26 -186.28
N GLY A 9 -62.23 -35.79 -185.04
CA GLY A 9 -61.92 -34.98 -183.81
C GLY A 9 -60.94 -35.54 -182.75
N VAL A 10 -60.38 -36.75 -182.90
CA VAL A 10 -59.78 -37.47 -181.73
C VAL A 10 -58.24 -37.35 -181.60
N LEU A 11 -57.49 -36.89 -182.60
CA LEU A 11 -56.02 -37.03 -182.62
C LEU A 11 -55.24 -35.80 -182.09
N VAL A 12 -55.74 -34.58 -182.30
CA VAL A 12 -55.05 -33.32 -181.90
C VAL A 12 -55.00 -33.15 -180.38
N THR A 13 -56.01 -33.66 -179.69
CA THR A 13 -56.10 -33.60 -178.22
C THR A 13 -54.96 -34.36 -177.52
N LEU A 14 -54.39 -35.39 -178.15
CA LEU A 14 -53.36 -36.23 -177.53
C LEU A 14 -51.97 -35.58 -177.49
N VAL A 15 -51.58 -34.83 -178.54
CA VAL A 15 -50.23 -34.20 -178.60
C VAL A 15 -50.13 -33.02 -177.64
N VAL A 16 -51.17 -32.20 -177.56
CA VAL A 16 -51.26 -31.09 -176.60
C VAL A 16 -51.15 -31.65 -175.18
N PHE A 17 -51.82 -32.76 -174.89
CA PHE A 17 -51.73 -33.41 -173.60
C PHE A 17 -50.28 -33.74 -173.21
N VAL A 18 -49.49 -34.35 -174.10
CA VAL A 18 -48.10 -34.74 -173.80
C VAL A 18 -47.20 -33.53 -173.51
N LEU A 19 -47.22 -32.50 -174.35
CA LEU A 19 -46.37 -31.31 -174.16
C LEU A 19 -46.72 -30.53 -172.89
N THR A 20 -48.01 -30.39 -172.59
CA THR A 20 -48.47 -29.74 -171.37
C THR A 20 -47.99 -30.51 -170.14
N THR A 21 -48.01 -31.85 -170.21
CA THR A 21 -47.54 -32.71 -169.12
C THR A 21 -46.04 -32.50 -168.83
N VAL A 22 -45.20 -32.39 -169.87
CA VAL A 22 -43.76 -32.17 -169.70
C VAL A 22 -43.45 -30.77 -169.16
N ALA A 23 -44.14 -29.73 -169.63
CA ALA A 23 -43.97 -28.36 -169.12
C ALA A 23 -44.38 -28.25 -167.64
N PHE A 24 -45.49 -28.90 -167.25
CA PHE A 24 -45.90 -29.01 -165.84
C PHE A 24 -44.87 -29.76 -164.99
N LEU A 25 -44.19 -30.75 -165.56
CA LEU A 25 -43.15 -31.50 -164.86
C LEU A 25 -41.90 -30.65 -164.61
N VAL A 26 -41.41 -29.91 -165.60
CA VAL A 26 -40.25 -29.02 -165.43
C VAL A 26 -40.58 -27.87 -164.46
N ALA A 27 -41.74 -27.24 -164.60
CA ALA A 27 -42.20 -26.21 -163.67
C ALA A 27 -42.37 -26.77 -162.24
N SER A 28 -42.88 -27.99 -162.10
CA SER A 28 -42.94 -28.67 -160.80
C SER A 28 -41.56 -28.89 -160.20
N VAL A 29 -40.56 -29.29 -161.00
CA VAL A 29 -39.20 -29.52 -160.49
C VAL A 29 -38.54 -28.22 -160.04
N VAL A 30 -38.68 -27.11 -160.79
CA VAL A 30 -38.12 -25.81 -160.40
C VAL A 30 -38.84 -25.23 -159.18
N LEU A 31 -40.18 -25.29 -159.15
CA LEU A 31 -40.97 -24.87 -157.99
C LEU A 31 -40.65 -25.74 -156.77
N TYR A 32 -40.49 -27.05 -156.93
CA TYR A 32 -40.08 -27.95 -155.87
C TYR A 32 -38.68 -27.62 -155.37
N SER A 33 -37.73 -27.33 -156.26
CA SER A 33 -36.37 -26.92 -155.88
C SER A 33 -36.34 -25.58 -155.16
N GLN A 34 -37.10 -24.57 -155.62
CA GLN A 34 -37.20 -23.27 -154.94
C GLN A 34 -37.95 -23.36 -153.62
N MET A 35 -39.00 -24.17 -153.55
CA MET A 35 -39.73 -24.44 -152.32
C MET A 35 -38.82 -25.21 -151.34
N GLN A 36 -37.99 -26.14 -151.82
CA GLN A 36 -37.02 -26.87 -151.01
C GLN A 36 -35.90 -25.96 -150.51
N SER A 37 -35.39 -25.02 -151.32
CA SER A 37 -34.41 -24.02 -150.88
C SER A 37 -35.00 -23.04 -149.87
N ALA A 38 -36.20 -22.51 -150.11
CA ALA A 38 -36.89 -21.63 -149.16
C ALA A 38 -37.26 -22.35 -147.85
N THR A 39 -37.65 -23.62 -147.92
CA THR A 39 -37.90 -24.46 -146.73
C THR A 39 -36.62 -24.72 -145.97
N SER A 40 -35.50 -24.96 -146.68
CA SER A 40 -34.19 -25.16 -146.04
C SER A 40 -33.68 -23.90 -145.35
N GLU A 41 -33.88 -22.72 -145.95
CA GLU A 41 -33.49 -21.44 -145.38
C GLU A 41 -34.40 -21.02 -144.22
N SER A 42 -35.71 -21.23 -144.33
CA SER A 42 -36.66 -21.04 -143.22
C SER A 42 -36.32 -21.95 -142.04
N LYS A 43 -35.94 -23.21 -142.30
CA LYS A 43 -35.47 -24.14 -141.28
C LYS A 43 -34.15 -23.66 -140.64
N ARG A 44 -33.19 -23.20 -141.44
CA ARG A 44 -31.92 -22.61 -140.95
C ARG A 44 -32.17 -21.42 -140.03
N ILE A 45 -33.01 -20.47 -140.45
CA ILE A 45 -33.36 -19.28 -139.66
C ILE A 45 -34.10 -19.68 -138.37
N SER A 46 -34.98 -20.68 -138.44
CA SER A 46 -35.69 -21.21 -137.26
C SER A 46 -34.72 -21.86 -136.27
N ASP A 47 -33.78 -22.66 -136.76
CA ASP A 47 -32.74 -23.32 -135.97
C ASP A 47 -31.78 -22.28 -135.34
N GLU A 48 -31.38 -21.25 -136.10
CA GLU A 48 -30.60 -20.12 -135.60
C GLU A 48 -31.37 -19.34 -134.54
N LYS A 49 -32.64 -19.00 -134.77
CA LYS A 49 -33.50 -18.32 -133.79
C LYS A 49 -33.63 -19.13 -132.51
N LYS A 50 -33.81 -20.46 -132.63
CA LYS A 50 -33.87 -21.37 -131.47
C LYS A 50 -32.53 -21.41 -130.73
N ALA A 51 -31.41 -21.44 -131.45
CA ALA A 51 -30.08 -21.38 -130.86
C ALA A 51 -29.84 -20.06 -130.12
N TRP A 52 -30.22 -18.93 -130.71
CA TRP A 52 -30.15 -17.60 -130.07
C TRP A 52 -31.07 -17.47 -128.87
N SER A 53 -32.30 -17.98 -128.96
CA SER A 53 -33.24 -18.04 -127.83
C SER A 53 -32.66 -18.85 -126.68
N GLY A 54 -32.04 -19.99 -126.95
CA GLY A 54 -31.35 -20.81 -125.94
C GLY A 54 -30.16 -20.09 -125.30
N LYS A 55 -29.38 -19.33 -126.10
CA LYS A 55 -28.29 -18.48 -125.58
C LYS A 55 -28.80 -17.38 -124.66
N ILE A 56 -29.89 -16.70 -125.01
CA ILE A 56 -30.52 -15.65 -124.19
C ILE A 56 -31.06 -16.24 -122.88
N GLU A 57 -31.72 -17.41 -122.93
CA GLU A 57 -32.20 -18.08 -121.74
C GLU A 57 -31.05 -18.44 -120.78
N ASN A 58 -29.94 -18.97 -121.32
CA ASN A 58 -28.75 -19.26 -120.52
C ASN A 58 -28.11 -18.00 -119.93
N ALA A 59 -27.97 -16.93 -120.72
CA ALA A 59 -27.45 -15.65 -120.23
C ALA A 59 -28.34 -15.05 -119.13
N ASN A 60 -29.67 -15.17 -119.26
CA ASN A 60 -30.60 -14.73 -118.21
C ASN A 60 -30.45 -15.55 -116.93
N LYS A 61 -30.25 -16.87 -117.03
CA LYS A 61 -29.96 -17.73 -115.86
C LYS A 61 -28.64 -17.33 -115.19
N GLU A 62 -27.60 -17.02 -115.97
CA GLU A 62 -26.34 -16.51 -115.46
C GLU A 62 -26.51 -15.17 -114.74
N ILE A 63 -27.24 -14.21 -115.32
CA ILE A 63 -27.54 -12.92 -114.69
C ILE A 63 -28.28 -13.09 -113.36
N GLU A 64 -29.30 -13.96 -113.30
CA GLU A 64 -30.02 -14.24 -112.05
C GLU A 64 -29.12 -14.90 -111.00
N SER A 65 -28.21 -15.80 -111.41
CA SER A 65 -27.22 -16.38 -110.51
C SER A 65 -26.23 -15.33 -109.97
N ILE A 66 -25.81 -14.37 -110.81
CA ILE A 66 -24.93 -13.28 -110.42
C ILE A 66 -25.65 -12.36 -109.43
N LYS A 67 -26.90 -11.96 -109.70
CA LYS A 67 -27.70 -11.15 -108.78
C LYS A 67 -27.89 -11.84 -107.42
N ALA A 68 -28.16 -13.15 -107.43
CA ALA A 68 -28.25 -13.93 -106.21
C ALA A 68 -26.93 -13.94 -105.43
N SER A 69 -25.79 -14.07 -106.13
CA SER A 69 -24.46 -14.00 -105.52
C SER A 69 -24.14 -12.61 -104.95
N GLU A 70 -24.53 -11.54 -105.63
CA GLU A 70 -24.35 -10.14 -105.19
C GLU A 70 -25.18 -9.85 -103.93
N ALA A 71 -26.42 -10.35 -103.88
CA ALA A 71 -27.27 -10.26 -102.70
C ALA A 71 -26.67 -11.03 -101.51
N ALA A 72 -26.10 -12.22 -101.75
CA ALA A 72 -25.42 -13.01 -100.72
C ALA A 72 -24.16 -12.28 -100.20
N LEU A 73 -23.32 -11.76 -101.10
CA LEU A 73 -22.14 -10.94 -100.77
C LEU A 73 -22.50 -9.70 -99.96
N THR A 74 -23.61 -9.05 -100.28
CA THR A 74 -24.11 -7.88 -99.53
C THR A 74 -24.51 -8.28 -98.11
N LYS A 75 -25.22 -9.40 -97.96
CA LYS A 75 -25.60 -9.93 -96.64
C LYS A 75 -24.38 -10.31 -95.80
N ASP A 76 -23.37 -10.93 -96.41
CA ASP A 76 -22.11 -11.27 -95.73
C ASP A 76 -21.36 -10.00 -95.31
N LYS A 77 -21.26 -9.00 -96.19
CA LYS A 77 -20.66 -7.69 -95.88
C LYS A 77 -21.33 -7.02 -94.69
N ASP A 78 -22.66 -7.02 -94.64
CA ASP A 78 -23.42 -6.46 -93.52
C ASP A 78 -23.22 -7.27 -92.23
N SER A 79 -23.13 -8.60 -92.33
CA SER A 79 -22.80 -9.47 -91.20
C SER A 79 -21.39 -9.19 -90.65
N TYR A 80 -20.39 -9.06 -91.52
CA TYR A 80 -19.02 -8.71 -91.13
C TYR A 80 -18.94 -7.32 -90.50
N LYS A 81 -19.64 -6.34 -91.07
CA LYS A 81 -19.73 -4.99 -90.50
C LYS A 81 -20.36 -4.99 -89.11
N SER A 82 -21.43 -5.77 -88.91
CA SER A 82 -22.04 -5.94 -87.60
C SER A 82 -21.10 -6.60 -86.58
N LYS A 83 -20.39 -7.65 -86.97
CA LYS A 83 -19.37 -8.32 -86.13
C LYS A 83 -18.22 -7.37 -85.77
N LEU A 84 -17.76 -6.56 -86.73
CA LEU A 84 -16.70 -5.56 -86.50
C LEU A 84 -17.16 -4.51 -85.47
N ASN A 85 -18.35 -3.94 -85.65
CA ASN A 85 -18.90 -2.97 -84.69
C ASN A 85 -19.09 -3.58 -83.29
N GLN A 86 -19.48 -4.85 -83.20
CA GLN A 86 -19.59 -5.57 -81.93
C GLN A 86 -18.22 -5.76 -81.28
N GLN A 87 -17.19 -6.10 -82.07
CA GLN A 87 -15.83 -6.26 -81.58
C GLN A 87 -15.20 -4.93 -81.14
N GLU A 88 -15.44 -3.84 -81.87
CA GLU A 88 -15.01 -2.50 -81.47
C GLU A 88 -15.65 -2.07 -80.16
N SER A 89 -16.95 -2.32 -79.99
CA SER A 89 -17.66 -2.04 -78.73
C SER A 89 -17.12 -2.88 -77.58
N ALA A 90 -16.78 -4.14 -77.83
CA ALA A 90 -16.16 -5.02 -76.84
C ALA A 90 -14.75 -4.53 -76.44
N LEU A 91 -13.92 -4.11 -77.40
CA LEU A 91 -12.59 -3.55 -77.14
C LEU A 91 -12.67 -2.28 -76.30
N GLN A 92 -13.56 -1.34 -76.66
CA GLN A 92 -13.78 -0.13 -75.86
C GLN A 92 -14.23 -0.45 -74.43
N SER A 93 -15.07 -1.47 -74.24
CA SER A 93 -15.46 -1.91 -72.91
C SER A 93 -14.29 -2.54 -72.13
N ARG A 94 -13.41 -3.29 -72.81
CA ARG A 94 -12.21 -3.87 -72.18
C ARG A 94 -11.20 -2.80 -71.81
N ASP A 95 -10.98 -1.80 -72.67
CA ASP A 95 -10.08 -0.67 -72.38
C ASP A 95 -10.54 0.12 -71.16
N LYS A 96 -11.85 0.37 -71.03
CA LYS A 96 -12.42 0.97 -69.81
C LYS A 96 -12.16 0.11 -68.58
N GLN A 97 -12.33 -1.22 -68.68
CA GLN A 97 -12.07 -2.12 -67.57
C GLN A 97 -10.58 -2.16 -67.19
N ILE A 98 -9.68 -2.14 -68.16
CA ILE A 98 -8.23 -2.08 -67.94
C ILE A 98 -7.87 -0.78 -67.22
N ALA A 99 -8.40 0.36 -67.67
CA ALA A 99 -8.17 1.65 -67.03
C ALA A 99 -8.66 1.67 -65.57
N THR A 100 -9.85 1.10 -65.30
CA THR A 100 -10.37 0.95 -63.93
C THR A 100 -9.46 0.07 -63.07
N LEU A 101 -9.06 -1.11 -63.58
CA LEU A 101 -8.17 -2.02 -62.85
C LEU A 101 -6.78 -1.42 -62.61
N GLN A 102 -6.25 -0.65 -63.56
CA GLN A 102 -4.99 0.07 -63.39
C GLN A 102 -5.10 1.09 -62.25
N SER A 103 -6.18 1.89 -62.24
CA SER A 103 -6.45 2.83 -61.16
C SER A 103 -6.58 2.14 -59.79
N GLU A 104 -7.19 0.94 -59.75
CA GLU A 104 -7.33 0.19 -58.50
C GLU A 104 -6.00 -0.40 -58.02
N VAL A 105 -5.17 -0.93 -58.93
CA VAL A 105 -3.81 -1.40 -58.63
C VAL A 105 -2.94 -0.25 -58.09
N ASP A 106 -3.03 0.94 -58.71
CA ASP A 106 -2.26 2.10 -58.25
C ASP A 106 -2.72 2.57 -56.87
N ASN A 107 -4.03 2.56 -56.61
CA ASN A 107 -4.57 2.85 -55.29
C ASN A 107 -4.14 1.82 -54.23
N GLN A 108 -4.16 0.52 -54.56
CA GLN A 108 -3.69 -0.54 -53.67
C GLN A 108 -2.20 -0.43 -53.36
N LYS A 109 -1.37 -0.11 -54.36
CA LYS A 109 0.07 0.15 -54.14
C LYS A 109 0.30 1.31 -53.20
N LYS A 110 -0.48 2.39 -53.34
CA LYS A 110 -0.41 3.55 -52.43
C LYS A 110 -0.78 3.15 -51.00
N ILE A 111 -1.87 2.42 -50.81
CA ILE A 111 -2.30 1.92 -49.50
C ILE A 111 -1.24 1.00 -48.86
N LEU A 112 -0.61 0.12 -49.65
CA LEU A 112 0.46 -0.75 -49.16
C LEU A 112 1.67 0.06 -48.69
N ALA A 113 2.10 1.06 -49.45
CA ALA A 113 3.21 1.93 -49.05
C ALA A 113 2.88 2.72 -47.77
N GLU A 114 1.67 3.25 -47.65
CA GLU A 114 1.20 3.93 -46.43
C GLU A 114 1.17 2.99 -45.22
N ASN A 115 0.67 1.76 -45.40
CA ASN A 115 0.67 0.75 -44.35
C ASN A 115 2.08 0.33 -43.93
N GLU A 116 3.01 0.13 -44.87
CA GLU A 116 4.39 -0.21 -44.54
C GLU A 116 5.07 0.87 -43.69
N GLU A 117 4.85 2.15 -44.00
CA GLU A 117 5.35 3.26 -43.20
C GLU A 117 4.70 3.31 -41.82
N LEU A 118 3.39 3.07 -41.72
CA LEU A 118 2.69 2.94 -40.44
C LEU A 118 3.23 1.78 -39.59
N TYR A 119 3.47 0.61 -40.20
CA TYR A 119 4.05 -0.54 -39.50
C TYR A 119 5.48 -0.26 -39.02
N LYS A 120 6.31 0.42 -39.82
CA LYS A 120 7.66 0.83 -39.39
C LYS A 120 7.60 1.81 -38.23
N ALA A 121 6.72 2.82 -38.30
CA ALA A 121 6.54 3.81 -37.25
C ALA A 121 6.05 3.17 -35.94
N SER A 122 5.02 2.31 -36.02
CA SER A 122 4.48 1.58 -34.87
C SER A 122 5.54 0.66 -34.23
N ASN A 123 6.35 -0.03 -35.03
CA ASN A 123 7.45 -0.85 -34.50
C ASN A 123 8.56 -0.01 -33.86
N ALA A 124 8.87 1.16 -34.41
CA ALA A 124 9.84 2.08 -33.82
C ALA A 124 9.34 2.62 -32.47
N GLU A 125 8.07 3.03 -32.39
CA GLU A 125 7.41 3.46 -31.16
C GLU A 125 7.36 2.33 -30.11
N MET A 126 7.01 1.11 -30.54
CA MET A 126 6.99 -0.05 -29.63
C MET A 126 8.39 -0.38 -29.11
N LYS A 127 9.44 -0.27 -29.93
CA LYS A 127 10.84 -0.40 -29.45
C LYS A 127 11.22 0.71 -28.48
N GLN A 128 10.84 1.96 -28.76
CA GLN A 128 11.12 3.10 -27.89
C GLN A 128 10.42 2.99 -26.54
N THR A 129 9.18 2.49 -26.51
CA THR A 129 8.40 2.31 -25.29
C THR A 129 8.84 1.09 -24.48
N THR A 130 9.27 0.00 -25.12
CA THR A 130 9.71 -1.23 -24.44
C THR A 130 11.15 -1.21 -23.92
N ALA A 131 12.06 -0.48 -24.59
CA ALA A 131 13.46 -0.39 -24.16
C ALA A 131 13.63 0.11 -22.71
N PRO A 132 12.94 1.17 -22.24
CA PRO A 132 12.98 1.62 -20.84
C PRO A 132 12.53 0.55 -19.85
N PHE A 133 11.51 -0.25 -20.18
CA PHE A 133 11.04 -1.31 -19.27
C PHE A 133 12.08 -2.42 -19.10
N SER A 134 12.80 -2.80 -20.16
CA SER A 134 13.88 -3.79 -20.07
C SER A 134 15.06 -3.28 -19.22
N GLY A 135 15.44 -2.01 -19.40
CA GLY A 135 16.47 -1.35 -18.60
C GLY A 135 16.06 -1.17 -17.14
N ALA A 136 14.83 -0.73 -16.89
CA ALA A 136 14.26 -0.57 -15.56
C ALA A 136 14.14 -1.90 -14.81
N THR A 137 13.76 -2.99 -15.49
CA THR A 137 13.69 -4.33 -14.88
C THR A 137 15.08 -4.80 -14.46
N THR A 138 16.10 -4.59 -15.31
CA THR A 138 17.49 -4.93 -15.00
C THR A 138 18.01 -4.10 -13.83
N ALA A 139 17.83 -2.78 -13.87
CA ALA A 139 18.24 -1.87 -12.80
C ALA A 139 17.50 -2.16 -11.48
N TYR A 140 16.22 -2.49 -11.53
CA TYR A 140 15.44 -2.89 -10.35
C TYR A 140 15.98 -4.19 -9.75
N SER A 141 16.29 -5.19 -10.59
CA SER A 141 16.88 -6.44 -10.10
C SER A 141 18.26 -6.25 -9.45
N GLN A 142 19.10 -5.36 -10.00
CA GLN A 142 20.39 -4.99 -9.43
C GLN A 142 20.23 -4.25 -8.10
N ASN A 143 19.34 -3.25 -8.03
CA ASN A 143 19.03 -2.53 -6.80
C ASN A 143 18.51 -3.47 -5.70
N VAL A 144 17.66 -4.43 -6.03
CA VAL A 144 17.16 -5.42 -5.07
C VAL A 144 18.28 -6.33 -4.57
N GLN A 145 19.20 -6.75 -5.45
CA GLN A 145 20.37 -7.54 -5.03
C GLN A 145 21.32 -6.74 -4.14
N GLU A 146 21.58 -5.48 -4.48
CA GLU A 146 22.43 -4.59 -3.69
C GLU A 146 21.79 -4.28 -2.33
N MET A 147 20.48 -4.01 -2.28
CA MET A 147 19.74 -3.81 -1.03
C MET A 147 19.77 -5.06 -0.16
N LYS A 148 19.63 -6.26 -0.74
CA LYS A 148 19.77 -7.53 0.00
C LYS A 148 21.19 -7.69 0.57
N LYS A 149 22.21 -7.33 -0.20
CA LYS A 149 23.60 -7.38 0.26
C LYS A 149 23.84 -6.39 1.40
N ILE A 150 23.40 -5.13 1.26
CA ILE A 150 23.49 -4.11 2.31
C ILE A 150 22.77 -4.57 3.58
N ALA A 151 21.56 -5.13 3.46
CA ALA A 151 20.81 -5.62 4.60
C ALA A 151 21.52 -6.81 5.30
N SER A 152 22.13 -7.71 4.53
CA SER A 152 22.94 -8.81 5.08
C SER A 152 24.20 -8.31 5.77
N ASP A 153 24.97 -7.44 5.12
CA ASP A 153 26.20 -6.86 5.65
C ASP A 153 25.90 -6.05 6.92
N SER A 154 24.79 -5.28 6.92
CA SER A 154 24.33 -4.53 8.09
C SER A 154 23.93 -5.43 9.24
N LYS A 155 23.22 -6.53 8.96
CA LYS A 155 22.86 -7.52 9.98
C LYS A 155 24.11 -8.15 10.60
N ASP A 156 25.06 -8.56 9.78
CA ASP A 156 26.31 -9.18 10.24
C ASP A 156 27.14 -8.19 11.06
N GLU A 157 27.21 -6.93 10.64
CA GLU A 157 27.89 -5.87 11.40
C GLU A 157 27.22 -5.62 12.75
N VAL A 158 25.90 -5.54 12.80
CA VAL A 158 25.14 -5.36 14.04
C VAL A 158 25.34 -6.56 14.97
N GLU A 159 25.27 -7.79 14.46
CA GLU A 159 25.54 -9.00 15.25
C GLU A 159 26.98 -9.01 15.80
N GLN A 160 27.98 -8.65 14.99
CA GLN A 160 29.37 -8.55 15.44
C GLN A 160 29.55 -7.48 16.52
N ARG A 161 28.95 -6.29 16.34
CA ARG A 161 28.98 -5.22 17.34
C ARG A 161 28.32 -5.66 18.65
N TYR A 162 27.17 -6.33 18.59
CA TYR A 162 26.52 -6.85 19.79
C TYR A 162 27.35 -7.94 20.47
N ARG A 163 27.95 -8.87 19.72
CA ARG A 163 28.86 -9.89 20.27
C ARG A 163 30.06 -9.24 20.97
N ALA A 164 30.73 -8.30 20.32
CA ALA A 164 31.85 -7.56 20.90
C ALA A 164 31.42 -6.78 22.16
N ARG A 165 30.22 -6.16 22.15
CA ARG A 165 29.69 -5.45 23.31
C ARG A 165 29.33 -6.39 24.46
N ILE A 166 28.79 -7.56 24.17
CA ILE A 166 28.49 -8.59 25.19
C ILE A 166 29.80 -9.09 25.80
N GLU A 167 30.84 -9.36 25.00
CA GLU A 167 32.15 -9.75 25.52
C GLU A 167 32.78 -8.65 26.39
N GLU A 168 32.68 -7.38 25.96
CA GLU A 168 33.13 -6.23 26.74
C GLU A 168 32.34 -6.09 28.05
N MET A 169 31.02 -6.22 28.00
CA MET A 169 30.15 -6.19 29.18
C MET A 169 30.45 -7.34 30.13
N GLN A 170 30.70 -8.55 29.61
CA GLN A 170 31.08 -9.69 30.43
C GLN A 170 32.42 -9.44 31.11
N LYS A 171 33.42 -8.93 30.38
CA LYS A 171 34.71 -8.55 30.95
C LYS A 171 34.57 -7.47 32.02
N ASN A 172 33.68 -6.49 31.82
CA ASN A 172 33.37 -5.47 32.81
C ASN A 172 32.63 -6.05 34.02
N ILE A 173 31.68 -6.97 33.84
CA ILE A 173 30.99 -7.67 34.93
C ILE A 173 31.99 -8.49 35.75
N ASP A 174 32.90 -9.21 35.08
CA ASP A 174 33.93 -10.01 35.75
C ASP A 174 34.91 -9.09 36.51
N GLY A 175 35.31 -7.97 35.90
CA GLY A 175 36.14 -6.95 36.52
C GLY A 175 35.49 -6.28 37.73
N LEU A 176 34.23 -5.84 37.59
CA LEU A 176 33.42 -5.28 38.68
C LEU A 176 33.12 -6.34 39.75
N GLY A 177 33.00 -7.62 39.38
CA GLY A 177 32.85 -8.73 40.30
C GLY A 177 34.10 -8.89 41.18
N ALA A 178 35.28 -8.92 40.55
CA ALA A 178 36.57 -8.97 41.25
C ALA A 178 36.79 -7.72 42.12
N GLU A 179 36.44 -6.53 41.63
CA GLU A 179 36.53 -5.29 42.39
C GLU A 179 35.55 -5.28 43.57
N ARG A 180 34.30 -5.71 43.36
CA ARG A 180 33.29 -5.87 44.42
C ARG A 180 33.74 -6.88 45.46
N ASP A 181 34.39 -7.96 45.09
CA ASP A 181 34.91 -8.96 46.04
C ASP A 181 36.11 -8.41 46.83
N ASN A 182 36.97 -7.61 46.18
CA ASN A 182 38.04 -6.88 46.87
C ASN A 182 37.47 -5.83 47.83
N LEU A 183 36.52 -5.02 47.38
CA LEU A 183 35.83 -4.02 48.18
C LEU A 183 35.03 -4.66 49.30
N ARG A 184 34.36 -5.81 49.08
CA ARG A 184 33.71 -6.59 50.15
C ARG A 184 34.72 -7.12 51.15
N THR A 185 35.87 -7.60 50.72
CA THR A 185 36.92 -8.06 51.63
C THR A 185 37.46 -6.89 52.46
N ARG A 186 37.67 -5.73 51.84
CA ARG A 186 38.09 -4.50 52.51
C ARG A 186 36.99 -3.95 53.41
N LEU A 187 35.74 -4.03 52.99
CA LEU A 187 34.57 -3.62 53.76
C LEU A 187 34.40 -4.56 54.93
N ASP A 188 34.50 -5.88 54.78
CA ASP A 188 34.45 -6.83 55.88
C ASP A 188 35.63 -6.65 56.84
N GLN A 189 36.81 -6.27 56.35
CA GLN A 189 37.94 -5.87 57.20
C GLN A 189 37.72 -4.52 57.88
N ALA A 190 37.10 -3.56 57.19
CA ALA A 190 36.76 -2.24 57.70
C ALA A 190 35.63 -2.35 58.71
N GLU A 191 34.49 -2.95 58.38
CA GLU A 191 33.42 -3.43 59.26
C GLU A 191 33.97 -4.28 60.39
N LYS A 192 34.89 -5.23 60.25
CA LYS A 192 35.48 -5.90 61.44
C LYS A 192 36.24 -4.94 62.34
N LYS A 193 36.90 -3.94 61.76
CA LYS A 193 37.54 -2.84 62.50
C LYS A 193 36.52 -1.82 63.02
N LEU A 194 35.38 -1.67 62.36
CA LEU A 194 34.36 -0.66 62.58
C LEU A 194 33.24 -1.22 63.45
N ILE A 195 32.96 -2.51 63.52
CA ILE A 195 32.08 -3.23 64.47
C ILE A 195 32.67 -3.13 65.89
N VAL A 196 33.98 -2.89 66.00
CA VAL A 196 34.62 -2.45 67.26
C VAL A 196 34.17 -1.02 67.65
N PHE A 197 33.57 -0.25 66.72
CA PHE A 197 33.19 1.16 66.84
C PHE A 197 31.77 1.56 66.33
N GLU A 198 30.99 0.67 65.71
CA GLU A 198 29.78 0.99 64.94
C GLU A 198 28.58 0.33 65.60
N VAL A 199 27.96 1.11 66.47
CA VAL A 199 26.58 0.90 66.88
C VAL A 199 25.73 1.32 65.69
N LYS A 200 25.29 0.36 64.85
CA LYS A 200 24.23 0.66 63.88
C LYS A 200 23.02 1.15 64.67
N PRO A 201 22.42 2.30 64.33
CA PRO A 201 21.14 2.68 64.92
C PRO A 201 20.14 1.57 64.63
N GLU A 202 19.55 1.01 65.69
CA GLU A 202 18.36 0.18 65.54
C GLU A 202 17.27 0.99 64.81
N ASP A 203 16.27 0.30 64.24
CA ASP A 203 15.12 0.95 63.58
C ASP A 203 14.67 2.16 64.42
N PRO A 204 14.70 3.40 63.89
CA PRO A 204 14.36 4.61 64.65
C PRO A 204 12.97 4.54 65.28
N SER A 205 12.07 3.74 64.70
CA SER A 205 10.75 3.48 65.26
C SER A 205 10.74 2.43 66.38
N SER A 206 11.88 1.89 66.80
CA SER A 206 12.01 0.90 67.88
C SER A 206 12.72 1.46 69.12
N LEU A 207 13.36 2.63 69.00
CA LEU A 207 14.06 3.28 70.09
C LEU A 207 13.07 4.09 70.93
N VAL A 208 13.12 3.85 72.24
CA VAL A 208 12.42 4.67 73.22
C VAL A 208 13.21 5.96 73.40
N ASP A 209 12.58 7.09 73.13
CA ASP A 209 13.24 8.40 73.16
C ASP A 209 13.25 9.02 74.56
N GLY A 210 12.33 8.58 75.43
CA GLY A 210 12.20 9.03 76.81
C GLY A 210 10.99 8.38 77.50
N HIS A 211 10.73 8.79 78.73
CA HIS A 211 9.65 8.30 79.58
C HIS A 211 8.85 9.42 80.23
N VAL A 212 7.60 9.08 80.54
CA VAL A 212 6.75 9.89 81.41
C VAL A 212 7.21 9.74 82.87
N ILE A 213 7.68 10.82 83.48
CA ILE A 213 8.02 10.85 84.91
C ILE A 213 6.75 10.98 85.74
N GLU A 214 5.90 11.94 85.41
CA GLU A 214 4.76 12.29 86.24
C GLU A 214 3.67 12.94 85.41
N ILE A 215 2.43 12.70 85.82
CA ILE A 215 1.25 13.33 85.25
C ILE A 215 0.84 14.39 86.26
N GLY A 216 1.02 15.65 85.88
CA GLY A 216 0.57 16.79 86.65
C GLY A 216 -0.95 16.82 86.75
N GLY A 217 -1.47 17.57 87.72
CA GLY A 217 -2.89 17.65 88.09
C GLY A 217 -3.85 18.17 86.98
N PRO A 218 -4.92 18.91 87.31
CA PRO A 218 -6.14 19.03 86.50
C PRO A 218 -5.99 19.54 85.04
N ASP A 219 -4.83 20.07 84.64
CA ASP A 219 -4.59 20.71 83.34
C ASP A 219 -3.95 19.80 82.27
N ASN A 220 -4.05 18.48 82.39
CA ASN A 220 -3.49 17.52 81.40
C ASN A 220 -2.01 17.77 81.07
N THR A 221 -1.23 18.16 82.08
CA THR A 221 0.20 18.45 81.95
C THR A 221 1.02 17.23 82.32
N ILE A 222 2.09 16.94 81.57
CA ILE A 222 2.95 15.76 81.77
C ILE A 222 4.40 16.20 81.86
N TYR A 223 5.15 15.58 82.76
CA TYR A 223 6.58 15.76 82.93
C TYR A 223 7.34 14.60 82.29
N LEU A 224 8.35 14.94 81.49
CA LEU A 224 9.16 13.99 80.71
C LEU A 224 10.60 13.99 81.23
N ASP A 225 11.27 12.85 81.14
CA ASP A 225 12.69 12.66 81.53
C ASP A 225 13.70 13.15 80.48
N ILE A 226 13.22 13.83 79.45
CA ILE A 226 14.01 14.41 78.37
C ILE A 226 13.93 15.93 78.37
N GLY A 227 15.03 16.58 77.97
CA GLY A 227 15.24 18.02 78.09
C GLY A 227 16.19 18.56 77.02
N GLN A 228 16.76 19.74 77.26
CA GLN A 228 17.61 20.44 76.30
C GLN A 228 18.90 19.68 75.99
N LYS A 229 19.51 19.01 76.98
CA LYS A 229 20.69 18.15 76.74
C LYS A 229 20.38 16.97 75.83
N HIS A 230 19.14 16.51 75.86
CA HIS A 230 18.59 15.50 74.97
C HIS A 230 18.10 16.13 73.65
N ARG A 231 18.32 17.41 73.38
CA ARG A 231 17.91 18.12 72.15
C ARG A 231 16.40 18.26 71.97
N VAL A 232 15.62 18.18 73.06
CA VAL A 232 14.20 18.53 73.04
C VAL A 232 14.05 20.04 72.89
N ILE A 233 13.11 20.48 72.03
CA ILE A 233 12.74 21.89 71.90
C ILE A 233 11.25 22.11 72.15
N PRO A 234 10.83 23.33 72.58
CA PRO A 234 9.42 23.68 72.65
C PRO A 234 8.72 23.48 71.30
N GLY A 235 7.51 22.91 71.33
CA GLY A 235 6.72 22.60 70.15
C GLY A 235 6.92 21.19 69.57
N MET A 236 7.95 20.44 70.00
CA MET A 236 8.11 19.03 69.63
C MET A 236 6.92 18.20 70.11
N THR A 237 6.51 17.24 69.29
CA THR A 237 5.44 16.29 69.62
C THR A 237 6.00 14.88 69.77
N PHE A 238 5.37 14.12 70.65
CA PHE A 238 5.71 12.72 70.89
C PHE A 238 4.44 11.89 70.94
N GLU A 239 4.55 10.65 70.50
CA GLU A 239 3.52 9.64 70.69
C GLU A 239 3.87 8.79 71.93
N VAL A 240 2.89 8.57 72.81
CA VAL A 240 3.06 7.86 74.07
C VAL A 240 2.56 6.42 73.91
N PHE A 241 3.38 5.45 74.27
CA PHE A 241 3.02 4.03 74.32
C PHE A 241 3.19 3.47 75.74
N SER A 242 2.51 2.37 76.04
CA SER A 242 2.65 1.73 77.37
C SER A 242 3.96 0.96 77.51
N THR A 243 4.50 0.43 76.42
CA THR A 243 5.68 -0.46 76.43
C THR A 243 6.43 -0.37 75.10
N PRO A 244 7.77 -0.57 75.07
CA PRO A 244 8.57 -0.57 73.84
C PRO A 244 8.11 -1.62 72.80
N GLU A 245 7.62 -2.78 73.22
CA GLU A 245 7.27 -3.90 72.33
C GLU A 245 6.01 -3.63 71.49
N GLN A 246 5.10 -2.76 71.96
CA GLN A 246 3.91 -2.33 71.22
C GLN A 246 4.26 -1.56 69.94
N VAL A 247 5.46 -1.00 69.91
CA VAL A 247 5.98 -0.20 68.81
C VAL A 247 6.56 -1.12 67.74
N GLN A 248 7.23 -2.19 68.15
CA GLN A 248 7.93 -3.14 67.27
C GLN A 248 7.01 -4.14 66.55
N ASN A 249 5.89 -4.54 67.18
CA ASN A 249 5.01 -5.60 66.67
C ASN A 249 4.03 -5.17 65.56
N ASN A 250 3.96 -3.88 65.22
CA ASN A 250 3.03 -3.34 64.22
C ASN A 250 3.74 -2.96 62.92
N LYS A 251 4.41 -3.92 62.28
CA LYS A 251 5.08 -3.69 60.99
C LYS A 251 4.11 -3.50 59.81
N GLY A 252 2.82 -3.82 59.96
CA GLY A 252 1.81 -3.79 58.89
C GLY A 252 0.61 -2.85 59.07
N GLY A 253 0.48 -2.17 60.22
CA GLY A 253 -0.59 -1.19 60.49
C GLY A 253 -0.03 0.00 61.27
N ALA A 254 -0.71 1.15 61.28
CA ALA A 254 -0.25 2.31 62.04
C ALA A 254 -0.53 2.10 63.55
N PRO A 255 0.48 1.81 64.41
CA PRO A 255 0.26 1.66 65.83
C PRO A 255 -0.06 3.03 66.42
N ARG A 256 -1.33 3.34 66.63
CA ARG A 256 -1.70 4.60 67.31
C ARG A 256 -1.37 4.44 68.79
N GLY A 257 -0.52 5.32 69.31
CA GLY A 257 -0.20 5.36 70.73
C GLY A 257 -1.40 5.80 71.55
N LYS A 258 -1.32 5.58 72.87
CA LYS A 258 -2.42 5.90 73.76
C LYS A 258 -2.63 7.39 73.93
N ALA A 259 -1.59 8.20 73.72
CA ALA A 259 -1.69 9.64 73.73
C ALA A 259 -0.69 10.30 72.77
N SER A 260 -1.00 11.53 72.35
CA SER A 260 -0.04 12.44 71.73
C SER A 260 0.17 13.61 72.68
N ILE A 261 1.42 14.05 72.79
CA ILE A 261 1.81 15.16 73.65
C ILE A 261 2.59 16.20 72.87
N GLN A 262 2.55 17.46 73.33
CA GLN A 262 3.35 18.55 72.79
C GLN A 262 4.14 19.23 73.89
N VAL A 263 5.45 19.34 73.69
CA VAL A 263 6.37 20.00 74.62
C VAL A 263 6.08 21.49 74.68
N LEU A 264 5.86 22.00 75.89
CA LEU A 264 5.60 23.42 76.17
C LEU A 264 6.85 24.14 76.65
N ARG A 265 7.55 23.53 77.60
CA ARG A 265 8.73 24.09 78.25
C ARG A 265 9.80 23.02 78.39
N VAL A 266 11.05 23.43 78.20
CA VAL A 266 12.21 22.55 78.27
C VAL A 266 13.20 23.12 79.28
N THR A 267 13.70 22.27 80.16
CA THR A 267 14.85 22.56 81.03
C THR A 267 16.03 21.68 80.60
N ASN A 268 17.16 21.73 81.33
CA ASN A 268 18.36 20.98 80.94
C ASN A 268 18.11 19.47 80.78
N ASP A 269 17.44 18.85 81.74
CA ASP A 269 17.30 17.39 81.84
C ASP A 269 15.85 16.91 81.78
N THR A 270 14.86 17.79 81.95
CA THR A 270 13.43 17.45 81.89
C THR A 270 12.62 18.45 81.07
N SER A 271 11.41 18.06 80.68
CA SER A 271 10.49 18.95 79.96
C SER A 271 9.04 18.77 80.43
N THR A 272 8.24 19.79 80.19
CA THR A 272 6.81 19.82 80.50
C THR A 272 6.04 19.86 79.19
N ALA A 273 5.11 18.93 79.01
CA ALA A 273 4.28 18.80 77.83
C ALA A 273 2.79 18.87 78.19
N ARG A 274 1.95 19.23 77.21
CA ARG A 274 0.49 19.07 77.29
C ARG A 274 0.06 17.85 76.51
N VAL A 275 -0.99 17.18 76.96
CA VAL A 275 -1.70 16.17 76.15
C VAL A 275 -2.47 16.88 75.04
N THR A 276 -2.21 16.54 73.80
CA THR A 276 -2.98 17.00 72.63
C THR A 276 -4.06 16.00 72.24
N ARG A 277 -3.84 14.72 72.50
CA ARG A 277 -4.79 13.63 72.26
C ARG A 277 -4.63 12.55 73.32
N SER A 278 -5.72 11.98 73.79
CA SER A 278 -5.71 10.78 74.63
C SER A 278 -6.76 9.77 74.16
N SER A 279 -6.47 8.49 74.33
CA SER A 279 -7.39 7.41 74.03
C SER A 279 -8.23 7.10 75.27
N PRO A 280 -9.59 7.13 75.20
CA PRO A 280 -10.47 7.04 76.37
C PRO A 280 -10.25 5.82 77.28
N ASN A 281 -9.73 4.71 76.72
CA ASN A 281 -9.54 3.44 77.43
C ASN A 281 -8.07 3.10 77.72
N GLN A 282 -7.14 4.03 77.50
CA GLN A 282 -5.71 3.81 77.74
C GLN A 282 -5.11 5.04 78.46
N PRO A 283 -5.21 5.10 79.80
CA PRO A 283 -4.64 6.20 80.55
C PRO A 283 -3.12 6.23 80.41
N ILE A 284 -2.57 7.45 80.43
CA ILE A 284 -1.13 7.68 80.55
C ILE A 284 -0.74 7.30 81.98
N ASN A 285 0.40 6.64 82.14
CA ASN A 285 0.99 6.18 83.38
C ASN A 285 2.45 6.65 83.46
N ARG A 286 2.99 6.65 84.68
CA ARG A 286 4.43 6.79 84.88
C ARG A 286 5.16 5.65 84.17
N ASN A 287 6.33 5.96 83.59
CA ASN A 287 7.19 5.07 82.79
C ASN A 287 6.62 4.66 81.42
N ASP A 288 5.55 5.30 80.95
CA ASP A 288 5.19 5.19 79.55
C ASP A 288 6.31 5.70 78.66
N VAL A 289 6.46 5.07 77.51
CA VAL A 289 7.54 5.37 76.57
C VAL A 289 7.10 6.44 75.58
N LEU A 290 8.02 7.33 75.26
CA LEU A 290 7.87 8.42 74.30
C LEU A 290 8.59 8.05 73.01
N ILE A 291 7.93 8.29 71.89
CA ILE A 291 8.49 8.04 70.57
C ILE A 291 8.26 9.24 69.66
N ASN A 292 9.31 9.61 68.95
CA ASN A 292 9.29 10.49 67.81
C ASN A 292 10.22 9.95 66.71
N ALA A 293 9.65 9.47 65.61
CA ALA A 293 10.41 8.82 64.52
C ALA A 293 11.53 9.68 63.91
N VAL A 294 11.51 10.99 64.07
CA VAL A 294 12.51 11.90 63.47
C VAL A 294 13.50 12.46 64.48
N TYR A 295 13.36 12.08 65.74
CA TYR A 295 14.14 12.60 66.85
C TYR A 295 14.85 11.46 67.55
N SER A 296 16.04 11.75 68.05
CA SER A 296 16.74 10.90 69.00
C SER A 296 17.35 11.82 70.05
N PRO A 297 17.56 11.36 71.30
CA PRO A 297 18.26 12.14 72.31
C PRO A 297 19.76 12.31 71.99
N THR A 298 20.37 11.35 71.28
CA THR A 298 21.83 11.26 71.10
C THR A 298 22.32 11.29 69.64
N TYR A 299 21.46 11.01 68.66
CA TYR A 299 21.81 10.98 67.25
C TYR A 299 20.97 11.91 66.35
N THR A 300 21.56 12.50 65.30
CA THR A 300 20.81 13.32 64.32
C THR A 300 20.53 12.48 63.08
N TYR A 301 19.28 12.10 62.90
CA TYR A 301 18.86 11.30 61.75
C TYR A 301 18.95 12.09 60.44
N ARG A 302 19.38 11.40 59.39
CA ARG A 302 19.46 11.84 58.00
C ARG A 302 18.39 11.13 57.20
N MET A 303 17.46 11.91 56.66
CA MET A 303 16.27 11.40 56.02
C MET A 303 16.10 11.96 54.63
N MET A 304 15.55 11.14 53.74
CA MET A 304 15.06 11.60 52.44
C MET A 304 13.53 11.70 52.49
N VAL A 305 12.95 12.77 51.94
CA VAL A 305 11.49 12.94 51.84
C VAL A 305 11.09 12.97 50.38
N TYR A 306 10.29 11.99 49.95
CA TYR A 306 9.86 11.88 48.56
C TYR A 306 8.40 11.44 48.41
N GLY A 307 7.72 11.97 47.39
CA GLY A 307 6.36 11.58 47.02
C GLY A 307 5.33 12.69 47.24
N LYS A 308 4.05 12.33 47.05
CA LYS A 308 2.91 13.21 47.29
C LYS A 308 2.35 12.93 48.67
N PHE A 309 2.11 13.98 49.44
CA PHE A 309 1.60 13.86 50.80
C PHE A 309 0.23 14.52 50.88
N ASP A 310 -0.59 14.05 51.80
CA ASP A 310 -1.87 14.64 52.20
C ASP A 310 -1.72 15.03 53.68
N VAL A 311 -1.11 16.18 53.92
CA VAL A 311 -0.71 16.68 55.23
C VAL A 311 -1.91 17.28 55.96
N ASN A 312 -2.80 17.95 55.22
CA ASN A 312 -4.00 18.59 55.76
C ASN A 312 -5.20 17.62 55.93
N ASN A 313 -5.11 16.39 55.41
CA ASN A 313 -6.18 15.37 55.43
C ASN A 313 -7.42 15.75 54.63
N ASP A 314 -7.25 16.46 53.51
CA ASP A 314 -8.34 16.78 52.59
C ASP A 314 -8.59 15.68 51.54
N GLY A 315 -7.77 14.63 51.53
CA GLY A 315 -7.84 13.52 50.59
C GLY A 315 -7.12 13.78 49.26
N GLN A 316 -6.48 14.94 49.08
CA GLN A 316 -5.76 15.32 47.87
C GLN A 316 -4.26 15.42 48.13
N SER A 317 -3.52 14.40 47.72
CA SER A 317 -2.07 14.42 47.89
C SER A 317 -1.36 15.32 46.88
N SER A 318 -0.45 16.18 47.35
CA SER A 318 0.33 17.08 46.50
C SER A 318 1.84 16.95 46.71
N THR A 319 2.62 17.37 45.72
CA THR A 319 4.09 17.45 45.82
C THR A 319 4.55 18.63 46.68
N GLY A 320 3.78 19.71 46.72
CA GLY A 320 4.10 20.91 47.51
C GLY A 320 4.10 20.65 49.02
N GLU A 321 3.25 19.73 49.48
CA GLU A 321 3.17 19.35 50.89
C GLU A 321 4.40 18.58 51.40
N ALA A 322 5.23 18.02 50.52
CA ALA A 322 6.51 17.43 50.92
C ALA A 322 7.40 18.46 51.64
N SER A 323 7.35 19.74 51.24
CA SER A 323 8.11 20.81 51.89
C SER A 323 7.69 21.05 53.34
N VAL A 324 6.41 20.85 53.68
CA VAL A 324 5.91 20.97 55.06
C VAL A 324 6.57 19.90 55.94
N ILE A 325 6.69 18.69 55.42
CA ILE A 325 7.34 17.57 56.12
C ILE A 325 8.83 17.82 56.29
N ARG A 326 9.51 18.31 55.24
CA ARG A 326 10.94 18.66 55.31
C ARG A 326 11.22 19.71 56.39
N ASN A 327 10.45 20.79 56.39
CA ASN A 327 10.56 21.83 57.40
C ASN A 327 10.32 21.28 58.81
N ARG A 328 9.33 20.39 58.97
CA ARG A 328 9.03 19.76 60.25
C ARG A 328 10.17 18.90 60.77
N ILE A 329 10.77 18.08 59.90
CA ILE A 329 11.94 17.25 60.25
C ILE A 329 13.09 18.14 60.73
N GLN A 330 13.35 19.23 60.01
CA GLN A 330 14.41 20.19 60.35
C GLN A 330 14.12 20.91 61.67
N GLU A 331 12.89 21.35 61.91
CA GLU A 331 12.47 21.94 63.18
C GLU A 331 12.75 21.01 64.36
N TRP A 332 12.54 19.70 64.19
CA TRP A 332 12.76 18.70 65.23
C TRP A 332 14.20 18.19 65.33
N GLY A 333 15.14 18.83 64.63
CA GLY A 333 16.57 18.55 64.72
C GLY A 333 17.04 17.39 63.83
N GLY A 334 16.19 16.88 62.95
CA GLY A 334 16.57 15.95 61.89
C GLY A 334 17.17 16.66 60.68
N GLN A 335 18.00 15.95 59.92
CA GLN A 335 18.59 16.43 58.68
C GLN A 335 17.83 15.86 57.48
N VAL A 336 17.36 16.74 56.61
CA VAL A 336 16.76 16.33 55.32
C VAL A 336 17.83 16.37 54.24
N VAL A 337 17.98 15.26 53.53
CA VAL A 337 18.81 15.16 52.33
C VAL A 337 17.93 15.40 51.12
N ASP A 338 18.19 16.52 50.43
CA ASP A 338 17.51 16.86 49.18
C ASP A 338 18.22 16.16 48.02
N SER A 339 17.74 14.97 47.66
CA SER A 339 18.26 14.17 46.56
C SER A 339 17.13 13.46 45.84
N ASP A 340 17.32 13.20 44.55
CA ASP A 340 16.47 12.36 43.71
C ASP A 340 16.90 10.88 43.74
N LYS A 341 17.93 10.54 44.52
CA LYS A 341 18.52 9.19 44.64
C LYS A 341 18.72 8.82 46.09
N VAL A 342 18.57 7.53 46.37
CA VAL A 342 18.86 7.00 47.70
C VAL A 342 20.37 6.99 47.93
N THR A 343 20.84 7.74 48.93
CA THR A 343 22.24 7.73 49.36
C THR A 343 22.43 6.74 50.52
N GLY A 344 23.60 6.11 50.61
CA GLY A 344 23.86 5.04 51.60
C GLY A 344 24.03 5.53 53.04
N ASP A 345 24.07 6.84 53.25
CA ASP A 345 24.20 7.52 54.55
C ASP A 345 22.85 8.01 55.11
N LEU A 346 21.74 7.56 54.52
CA LEU A 346 20.39 7.80 55.01
C LEU A 346 20.04 6.79 56.10
N ASP A 347 19.48 7.27 57.20
CA ASP A 347 18.96 6.41 58.25
C ASP A 347 17.59 5.83 57.88
N PHE A 348 16.75 6.60 57.17
CA PHE A 348 15.48 6.13 56.62
C PHE A 348 14.90 7.10 55.57
N ILE A 349 13.90 6.63 54.84
CA ILE A 349 13.17 7.43 53.84
C ILE A 349 11.73 7.64 54.29
N VAL A 350 11.27 8.88 54.26
CA VAL A 350 9.86 9.24 54.44
C VAL A 350 9.20 9.30 53.07
N ILE A 351 8.29 8.36 52.82
CA ILE A 351 7.63 8.24 51.52
C ILE A 351 6.15 8.62 51.58
N GLY A 352 5.72 9.41 50.60
CA GLY A 352 4.34 9.80 50.41
C GLY A 352 3.47 8.68 49.86
N ASN A 353 2.24 9.02 49.49
CA ASN A 353 1.31 8.11 48.86
C ASN A 353 1.88 7.59 47.54
N PRO A 354 1.62 6.29 47.21
CA PRO A 354 2.08 5.70 45.97
C PRO A 354 1.54 6.47 44.77
N ALA A 355 2.42 6.82 43.84
CA ALA A 355 2.02 7.35 42.56
C ALA A 355 1.28 6.24 41.79
N PRO A 356 0.03 6.46 41.34
CA PRO A 356 -0.66 5.47 40.52
C PRO A 356 0.00 5.36 39.15
N GLU A 357 -0.03 4.16 38.56
CA GLU A 357 0.42 3.99 37.19
C GLU A 357 -0.52 4.78 36.25
N PRO A 358 0.00 5.69 35.41
CA PRO A 358 -0.84 6.48 34.54
C PRO A 358 -1.48 5.60 33.45
N LEU A 359 -2.76 5.84 33.17
CA LEU A 359 -3.46 5.17 32.08
C LEU A 359 -2.82 5.51 30.73
N PRO A 360 -2.76 4.56 29.78
CA PRO A 360 -2.24 4.83 28.44
C PRO A 360 -2.99 5.99 27.77
N LEU A 361 -2.24 6.86 27.10
CA LEU A 361 -2.81 7.95 26.32
C LEU A 361 -3.69 7.41 25.18
N SER A 362 -4.80 8.11 24.91
CA SER A 362 -5.62 7.85 23.72
C SER A 362 -4.90 8.30 22.45
N ALA A 363 -5.24 7.72 21.30
CA ALA A 363 -4.67 8.11 20.02
C ALA A 363 -5.00 9.56 19.59
N SER A 364 -5.98 10.20 20.24
CA SER A 364 -6.41 11.57 20.01
C SER A 364 -5.99 12.54 21.11
N ALA A 365 -5.03 12.16 21.96
CA ALA A 365 -4.64 12.97 23.11
C ALA A 365 -4.03 14.32 22.71
N GLY A 366 -4.46 15.40 23.37
CA GLY A 366 -3.92 16.75 23.17
C GLY A 366 -2.64 17.01 23.95
N ASP A 367 -1.96 18.13 23.67
CA ASP A 367 -0.66 18.48 24.29
C ASP A 367 -0.70 18.52 25.83
N ILE A 368 -1.79 19.01 26.41
CA ILE A 368 -1.98 19.06 27.87
C ILE A 368 -2.04 17.66 28.48
N GLU A 369 -2.73 16.73 27.80
CA GLU A 369 -2.86 15.34 28.24
C GLU A 369 -1.53 14.60 28.13
N ILE A 370 -0.76 14.86 27.07
CA ILE A 370 0.59 14.31 26.88
C ILE A 370 1.54 14.77 27.99
N GLN A 371 1.51 16.06 28.34
CA GLN A 371 2.33 16.61 29.42
C GLN A 371 1.95 16.02 30.78
N ALA A 372 0.65 15.95 31.08
CA ALA A 372 0.14 15.35 32.32
C ALA A 372 0.53 13.87 32.44
N TYR A 373 0.42 13.10 31.36
CA TYR A 373 0.85 11.70 31.31
C TYR A 373 2.36 11.56 31.53
N THR A 374 3.16 12.38 30.87
CA THR A 374 4.63 12.34 31.00
C THR A 374 5.07 12.62 32.44
N GLN A 375 4.47 13.62 33.08
CA GLN A 375 4.75 13.92 34.49
C GLN A 375 4.31 12.76 35.41
N ALA A 376 3.10 12.23 35.22
CA ALA A 376 2.59 11.12 36.02
C ALA A 376 3.45 9.85 35.85
N LYS A 377 3.94 9.59 34.64
CA LYS A 377 4.83 8.46 34.36
C LYS A 377 6.19 8.62 35.04
N ASN A 378 6.76 9.83 34.99
CA ASN A 378 8.01 10.13 35.69
C ASN A 378 7.87 10.02 37.22
N ASP A 379 6.77 10.51 37.79
CA ASP A 379 6.44 10.37 39.22
C ASP A 379 6.36 8.89 39.61
N TYR A 380 5.66 8.06 38.81
CA TYR A 380 5.51 6.62 39.02
C TYR A 380 6.87 5.88 38.95
N ASP A 381 7.65 6.12 37.90
CA ASP A 381 8.93 5.45 37.69
C ASP A 381 9.94 5.85 38.77
N THR A 382 9.97 7.12 39.17
CA THR A 382 10.85 7.62 40.24
C THR A 382 10.46 7.06 41.61
N TYR A 383 9.16 7.02 41.92
CA TYR A 383 8.66 6.38 43.15
C TYR A 383 9.12 4.93 43.26
N ASN A 384 8.91 4.14 42.20
CA ASN A 384 9.29 2.73 42.18
C ASN A 384 10.81 2.54 42.23
N ARG A 385 11.58 3.43 41.59
CA ARG A 385 13.04 3.41 41.67
C ARG A 385 13.53 3.66 43.09
N ILE A 386 13.05 4.70 43.77
CA ILE A 386 13.43 5.01 45.16
C ILE A 386 13.06 3.86 46.10
N MET A 387 11.85 3.30 45.93
CA MET A 387 11.39 2.16 46.71
C MET A 387 12.34 0.96 46.55
N LYS A 388 12.74 0.66 45.31
CA LYS A 388 13.69 -0.42 45.01
C LYS A 388 15.08 -0.13 45.56
N GLU A 389 15.62 1.06 45.32
CA GLU A 389 16.95 1.47 45.82
C GLU A 389 17.01 1.37 47.35
N ALA A 390 15.97 1.81 48.05
CA ALA A 390 15.88 1.70 49.50
C ALA A 390 15.82 0.25 49.99
N MET A 391 15.03 -0.61 49.33
CA MET A 391 14.98 -2.05 49.63
C MET A 391 16.34 -2.73 49.40
N ASP A 392 17.00 -2.44 48.27
CA ASP A 392 18.31 -2.99 47.91
C ASP A 392 19.40 -2.54 48.90
N ALA A 393 19.36 -1.27 49.32
CA ALA A 393 20.25 -0.69 50.32
C ALA A 393 19.87 -1.05 51.77
N ARG A 394 18.75 -1.75 51.99
CA ARG A 394 18.19 -2.08 53.31
C ARG A 394 17.93 -0.85 54.19
N ILE A 395 17.62 0.29 53.57
CA ILE A 395 17.24 1.52 54.28
C ILE A 395 15.75 1.41 54.65
N PRO A 396 15.37 1.58 55.92
CA PRO A 396 13.97 1.59 56.35
C PRO A 396 13.12 2.63 55.62
N ILE A 397 11.89 2.25 55.29
CA ILE A 397 10.92 3.11 54.61
C ILE A 397 9.75 3.39 55.54
N LEU A 398 9.52 4.67 55.80
CA LEU A 398 8.48 5.18 56.66
C LEU A 398 7.41 5.84 55.79
N ASN A 399 6.27 5.17 55.60
CA ASN A 399 5.15 5.78 54.88
C ASN A 399 4.55 6.96 55.66
N TRP A 400 3.88 7.87 54.96
CA TRP A 400 3.27 9.07 55.53
C TRP A 400 2.40 8.80 56.76
N ASN A 401 1.53 7.78 56.70
CA ASN A 401 0.64 7.45 57.81
C ASN A 401 1.41 7.06 59.08
N ARG A 402 2.46 6.25 58.91
CA ARG A 402 3.31 5.81 60.02
C ARG A 402 4.18 6.95 60.53
N PHE A 403 4.72 7.79 59.65
CA PHE A 403 5.44 9.02 60.03
C PHE A 403 4.58 9.90 60.92
N ARG A 404 3.35 10.19 60.49
CA ARG A 404 2.41 11.05 61.22
C ARG A 404 2.08 10.49 62.61
N THR A 405 1.84 9.19 62.70
CA THR A 405 1.55 8.52 63.97
C THR A 405 2.75 8.57 64.91
N LEU A 406 3.94 8.21 64.41
CA LEU A 406 5.14 8.14 65.24
C LEU A 406 5.71 9.52 65.59
N THR A 407 5.25 10.59 64.95
CA THR A 407 5.63 11.97 65.31
C THR A 407 4.58 12.64 66.18
N GLY A 408 3.48 11.96 66.53
CA GLY A 408 2.40 12.51 67.34
C GLY A 408 1.53 13.56 66.62
N GLN A 409 1.60 13.63 65.28
CA GLN A 409 0.80 14.55 64.45
C GLN A 409 -0.56 13.96 64.07
N GLY A 410 -1.28 13.38 65.02
CA GLY A 410 -2.66 12.97 64.81
C GLY A 410 -3.60 14.05 65.28
N ASN A 411 -4.38 14.64 64.36
CA ASN A 411 -5.59 15.39 64.70
C ASN A 411 -6.48 14.59 65.67
#